data_AF-A0A0F9FRW1-F1
#
_entry.id   AF-A0A0F9FRW1-F1
#
_cell.length_a   1.000
_cell.length_b   1.000
_cell.length_c   1.000
_cell.angle_alpha   90.00
_cell.angle_beta   90.00
_cell.angle_gamma   90.00
#
_symmetry.space_group_name_H-M   'P 1'
#
loop_
_entity.id
_entity.type
_entity.pdbx_description
1 polymer ?
#
loop_
_entity_poly.entity_id
_entity_poly.type
_entity_poly.pdbx_seq_one_letter_code
_entity_poly.pdbx_strand_id
1 'polypeptide(L)'
;MLTEAMKRQFNSAFDVLEAAAGSFTPDQWRDGSAPFNGPCRAVVHVLQCAEFYTCEDKGVFTNLGRKVWELPDEELPSQEQMSHYLAEAREKTSLWIDSIGDEGLGKDVASRGDGDESIGLDRLAYALRHLQHHTGEVCAYQKQCGLEPAPWK
;
A
#
# COMPACT_ATOMS: atom_id res chain seq x y z
N MET A 1 1.70 20.89 -12.51
CA MET A 1 2.94 20.12 -12.29
C MET A 1 2.54 18.68 -12.01
N LEU A 2 3.20 17.72 -12.66
CA LEU A 2 2.83 16.31 -12.65
C LEU A 2 3.11 15.65 -11.29
N THR A 3 4.21 16.02 -10.63
CA THR A 3 4.57 15.62 -9.25
C THR A 3 3.41 15.85 -8.29
N GLU A 4 2.85 17.06 -8.28
CA GLU A 4 1.72 17.41 -7.41
C GLU A 4 0.44 16.66 -7.76
N ALA A 5 0.22 16.37 -9.05
CA ALA A 5 -0.91 15.54 -9.46
C ALA A 5 -0.76 14.09 -8.96
N MET A 6 0.43 13.51 -9.09
CA MET A 6 0.72 12.16 -8.61
C MET A 6 0.59 12.06 -7.10
N LYS A 7 1.15 13.00 -6.34
CA LYS A 7 0.99 13.04 -4.87
C LYS A 7 -0.47 13.07 -4.44
N ARG A 8 -1.30 13.90 -5.08
CA ARG A 8 -2.74 13.92 -4.78
C ARG A 8 -3.41 12.58 -5.05
N GLN A 9 -3.07 11.91 -6.15
CA GLN A 9 -3.66 10.60 -6.47
C GLN A 9 -3.24 9.52 -5.46
N PHE A 10 -1.96 9.47 -5.07
CA PHE A 10 -1.49 8.56 -4.03
C PHE A 10 -2.16 8.85 -2.69
N ASN A 11 -2.21 10.12 -2.26
CA ASN A 11 -2.86 10.49 -1.00
C ASN A 11 -4.35 10.11 -0.99
N SER A 12 -5.07 10.32 -2.10
CA SER A 12 -6.48 9.91 -2.20
C SER A 12 -6.63 8.39 -2.07
N ALA A 13 -5.73 7.60 -2.69
CA ALA A 13 -5.73 6.15 -2.55
C ALA A 13 -5.40 5.71 -1.11
N PHE A 14 -4.43 6.36 -0.45
CA PHE A 14 -4.11 6.09 0.96
C PHE A 14 -5.26 6.47 1.90
N ASP A 15 -6.01 7.54 1.63
CA ASP A 15 -7.17 7.92 2.44
C ASP A 15 -8.30 6.87 2.35
N VAL A 16 -8.51 6.29 1.16
CA VAL A 16 -9.45 5.17 1.00
C VAL A 16 -8.96 3.92 1.75
N LEU A 17 -7.67 3.59 1.63
CA LEU A 17 -7.08 2.45 2.35
C LEU A 17 -7.17 2.62 3.87
N GLU A 18 -6.86 3.81 4.38
CA GLU A 18 -6.93 4.14 5.80
C GLU A 18 -8.35 3.99 6.34
N ALA A 19 -9.34 4.54 5.63
CA ALA A 19 -10.74 4.40 5.98
C ALA A 19 -11.19 2.92 5.95
N ALA A 20 -10.71 2.15 4.96
CA ALA A 20 -11.04 0.73 4.86
C ALA A 20 -10.44 -0.08 6.02
N ALA A 21 -9.14 0.08 6.26
CA ALA A 21 -8.40 -0.63 7.30
C ALA A 21 -8.94 -0.34 8.71
N GLY A 22 -9.33 0.90 8.98
CA GLY A 22 -9.89 1.32 10.27
C GLY A 22 -11.33 0.87 10.54
N SER A 23 -12.02 0.30 9.55
CA SER A 23 -13.45 -0.06 9.69
C SER A 23 -13.71 -1.46 10.27
N PHE A 24 -12.72 -2.35 10.22
CA PHE A 24 -12.87 -3.72 10.72
C PHE A 24 -12.86 -3.75 12.24
N THR A 25 -13.60 -4.67 12.84
CA THR A 25 -13.42 -5.03 14.26
C THR A 25 -12.13 -5.83 14.46
N PRO A 26 -11.59 -5.94 15.69
CA PRO A 26 -10.39 -6.75 15.95
C PRO A 26 -10.51 -8.22 15.51
N ASP A 27 -11.71 -8.79 15.59
CA ASP A 27 -11.98 -10.17 15.17
C ASP A 27 -11.99 -10.27 13.63
N GLN A 28 -12.73 -9.39 12.95
CA GLN A 28 -12.75 -9.34 11.48
C GLN A 28 -11.37 -9.05 10.89
N TRP A 29 -10.58 -8.19 11.55
CA TRP A 29 -9.24 -7.80 11.09
C TRP A 29 -8.31 -8.99 10.87
N ARG A 30 -8.39 -9.99 11.75
CA ARG A 30 -7.57 -11.19 11.73
C ARG A 30 -8.21 -12.36 11.00
N ASP A 31 -9.49 -12.26 10.66
CA ASP A 31 -10.23 -13.34 10.02
C ASP A 31 -9.73 -13.60 8.59
N GLY A 32 -9.43 -14.86 8.28
CA GLY A 32 -8.86 -15.28 7.00
C GLY A 32 -8.86 -16.79 6.85
N SER A 33 -9.44 -17.30 5.76
CA SER A 33 -9.53 -18.74 5.49
C SER A 33 -8.30 -19.34 4.81
N ALA A 34 -7.33 -18.52 4.40
CA ALA A 34 -6.14 -18.94 3.67
C ALA A 34 -4.94 -18.02 3.97
N PRO A 35 -3.69 -18.46 3.70
CA PRO A 35 -2.47 -17.71 4.00
C PRO A 35 -2.36 -16.33 3.34
N PHE A 36 -3.17 -16.02 2.32
CA PHE A 36 -3.21 -14.70 1.66
C PHE A 36 -4.57 -13.99 1.82
N ASN A 37 -5.46 -14.56 2.62
CA ASN A 37 -6.81 -14.05 2.80
C ASN A 37 -6.94 -13.36 4.15
N GLY A 38 -7.74 -12.30 4.16
CA GLY A 38 -8.11 -11.57 5.37
C GLY A 38 -7.67 -10.11 5.35
N PRO A 39 -8.39 -9.22 6.06
CA PRO A 39 -8.16 -7.78 6.01
C PRO A 39 -6.73 -7.37 6.38
N CYS A 40 -6.19 -7.91 7.48
CA CYS A 40 -4.85 -7.55 7.93
C CYS A 40 -3.77 -7.86 6.88
N ARG A 41 -3.80 -9.07 6.31
CA ARG A 41 -2.79 -9.50 5.33
C ARG A 41 -2.89 -8.69 4.04
N ALA A 42 -4.13 -8.40 3.60
CA ALA A 42 -4.37 -7.54 2.45
C ALA A 42 -3.83 -6.13 2.67
N VAL A 43 -4.13 -5.49 3.81
CA VAL A 43 -3.60 -4.15 4.12
C VAL A 43 -2.08 -4.13 4.19
N VAL A 44 -1.48 -5.13 4.85
CA VAL A 44 -0.02 -5.26 4.86
C VAL A 44 0.51 -5.31 3.43
N HIS A 45 -0.03 -6.19 2.60
CA HIS A 45 0.42 -6.33 1.21
C HIS A 45 0.32 -5.03 0.41
N VAL A 46 -0.78 -4.29 0.56
CA VAL A 46 -0.97 -2.98 -0.08
C VAL A 46 0.15 -2.01 0.28
N LEU A 47 0.47 -1.89 1.57
CA LEU A 47 1.54 -1.00 2.07
C LEU A 47 2.91 -1.47 1.60
N GLN A 48 3.14 -2.78 1.55
CA GLN A 48 4.37 -3.36 1.02
C GLN A 48 4.60 -2.98 -0.44
N CYS A 49 3.56 -3.08 -1.27
CA CYS A 49 3.63 -2.68 -2.67
C CYS A 49 3.91 -1.18 -2.81
N ALA A 50 3.22 -0.32 -2.03
CA ALA A 50 3.46 1.12 -2.09
C ALA A 50 4.94 1.46 -1.85
N GLU A 51 5.53 1.01 -0.74
CA GLU A 51 6.93 1.30 -0.43
C GLU A 51 7.90 0.62 -1.40
N PHE A 52 7.66 -0.61 -1.85
CA PHE A 52 8.54 -1.31 -2.80
C PHE A 52 8.73 -0.52 -4.10
N TYR A 53 7.65 0.05 -4.63
CA TYR A 53 7.71 0.80 -5.89
C TYR A 53 8.10 2.26 -5.70
N THR A 54 7.79 2.89 -4.57
CA THR A 54 7.99 4.34 -4.38
C THR A 54 9.02 4.68 -3.31
N CYS A 55 9.84 3.75 -2.84
CA CYS A 55 10.91 4.05 -1.89
C CYS A 55 12.11 3.14 -2.15
N GLU A 56 13.32 3.67 -1.99
CA GLU A 56 14.54 2.85 -2.08
C GLU A 56 14.84 2.08 -0.78
N ASP A 57 14.21 2.48 0.32
CA ASP A 57 14.28 1.77 1.58
C ASP A 57 13.71 0.35 1.44
N LYS A 58 14.34 -0.61 2.12
CA LYS A 58 13.85 -2.00 2.25
C LYS A 58 13.13 -2.20 3.58
N GLY A 59 12.71 -1.10 4.22
CA GLY A 59 12.03 -1.04 5.51
C GLY A 59 10.86 -2.02 5.59
N VAL A 60 9.96 -2.04 4.59
CA VAL A 60 8.88 -3.04 4.43
C VAL A 60 9.28 -4.48 4.79
N PHE A 61 10.34 -4.97 4.16
CA PHE A 61 10.72 -6.38 4.24
C PHE A 61 11.44 -6.68 5.54
N THR A 62 11.98 -5.65 6.17
CA THR A 62 12.75 -5.72 7.40
C THR A 62 11.85 -5.55 8.64
N ASN A 63 10.84 -4.67 8.56
CA ASN A 63 9.99 -4.27 9.69
C ASN A 63 8.99 -5.35 10.13
N LEU A 64 8.56 -6.23 9.23
CA LEU A 64 7.67 -7.35 9.59
C LEU A 64 8.42 -8.63 9.97
N GLY A 65 9.73 -8.69 9.71
CA GLY A 65 10.63 -9.81 10.04
C GLY A 65 10.39 -11.10 9.24
N ARG A 66 9.13 -11.50 9.07
CA ARG A 66 8.67 -12.65 8.29
C ARG A 66 7.64 -12.19 7.26
N LYS A 67 7.45 -13.00 6.22
CA LYS A 67 6.37 -12.80 5.26
C LYS A 67 5.05 -12.87 6.02
N VAL A 68 4.22 -11.83 5.95
CA VAL A 68 2.97 -11.73 6.74
C VAL A 68 2.01 -12.92 6.49
N TRP A 69 2.06 -13.50 5.30
CA TRP A 69 1.28 -14.68 4.93
C TRP A 69 1.75 -15.98 5.60
N GLU A 70 2.93 -15.97 6.24
CA GLU A 70 3.47 -17.08 7.02
C GLU A 70 3.29 -16.89 8.54
N LEU A 71 2.74 -15.75 8.96
CA LEU A 71 2.45 -15.46 10.37
C LEU A 71 1.12 -16.11 10.77
N PRO A 72 1.03 -16.74 11.96
CA PRO A 72 -0.25 -17.13 12.53
C PRO A 72 -1.07 -15.87 12.91
N ASP A 73 -2.39 -16.02 13.06
CA ASP A 73 -3.30 -14.87 13.20
C ASP A 73 -3.01 -14.02 14.46
N GLU A 74 -2.55 -14.66 15.54
CA GLU A 74 -2.14 -14.01 16.78
C GLU A 74 -0.86 -13.17 16.66
N GLU A 75 -0.01 -13.44 15.67
CA GLU A 75 1.21 -12.68 15.38
C GLU A 75 0.99 -11.59 14.34
N LEU A 76 -0.21 -11.50 13.74
CA LEU A 76 -0.53 -10.45 12.80
C LEU A 76 -0.52 -9.07 13.48
N PRO A 77 -0.06 -8.03 12.77
CA PRO A 77 -0.03 -6.69 13.33
C PRO A 77 -1.45 -6.21 13.68
N SER A 78 -1.55 -5.40 14.72
CA SER A 78 -2.79 -4.73 15.06
C SER A 78 -3.16 -3.67 14.01
N GLN A 79 -4.44 -3.26 13.99
CA GLN A 79 -4.88 -2.13 13.16
C GLN A 79 -4.13 -0.85 13.51
N GLU A 80 -3.82 -0.61 14.78
CA GLU A 80 -3.05 0.57 15.23
C GLU A 80 -1.64 0.56 14.64
N GLN A 81 -0.95 -0.59 14.68
CA GLN A 81 0.37 -0.75 14.06
C GLN A 81 0.30 -0.50 12.55
N MET A 82 -0.75 -0.97 11.89
CA MET A 82 -0.92 -0.73 10.45
C MET A 82 -1.32 0.70 10.11
N SER A 83 -2.08 1.39 10.98
CA SER A 83 -2.40 2.81 10.81
C SER A 83 -1.13 3.67 10.91
N HIS A 84 -0.27 3.38 11.91
CA HIS A 84 1.02 4.03 12.02
C HIS A 84 1.88 3.78 10.77
N TYR A 85 1.96 2.52 10.34
CA TYR A 85 2.75 2.17 9.18
C TYR A 85 2.22 2.76 7.86
N LEU A 86 0.90 2.88 7.72
CA LEU A 86 0.27 3.57 6.59
C LEU A 86 0.71 5.03 6.52
N ALA A 87 0.77 5.74 7.64
CA ALA A 87 1.24 7.12 7.68
C ALA A 87 2.71 7.22 7.24
N GLU A 88 3.58 6.31 7.70
CA GLU A 88 4.98 6.24 7.27
C GLU A 88 5.10 5.95 5.76
N ALA A 89 4.36 4.97 5.24
CA ALA A 89 4.37 4.64 3.82
C ALA A 89 3.91 5.84 2.96
N ARG A 90 2.84 6.53 3.38
CA ARG A 90 2.33 7.75 2.72
C ARG A 90 3.39 8.85 2.68
N GLU A 91 4.08 9.08 3.78
CA GLU A 91 5.16 10.07 3.88
C GLU A 91 6.34 9.68 2.96
N LYS A 92 6.83 8.44 3.05
CA LYS A 92 7.91 7.93 2.21
C LYS A 92 7.59 8.04 0.72
N THR A 93 6.38 7.65 0.30
CA THR A 93 5.92 7.79 -1.08
C THR A 93 5.94 9.26 -1.51
N SER A 94 5.44 10.18 -0.67
CA SER A 94 5.41 11.61 -0.98
C SER A 94 6.82 12.19 -1.12
N LEU A 95 7.71 11.89 -0.18
CA LEU A 95 9.10 12.33 -0.20
C LEU A 95 9.85 11.82 -1.44
N TRP A 96 9.61 10.58 -1.84
CA TRP A 96 10.23 10.04 -3.04
C TRP A 96 9.72 10.71 -4.31
N ILE A 97 8.40 10.92 -4.44
CA ILE A 97 7.82 11.66 -5.59
C ILE A 97 8.41 13.08 -5.68
N ASP A 98 8.57 13.76 -4.54
CA ASP A 98 9.21 15.07 -4.48
C ASP A 98 10.70 15.01 -4.89
N SER A 99 11.42 13.97 -4.49
CA SER A 99 12.84 13.81 -4.80
C SER A 99 13.15 13.65 -6.28
N ILE A 100 12.26 12.98 -7.03
CA ILE A 100 12.42 12.83 -8.48
C ILE A 100 11.90 14.04 -9.25
N GLY A 101 10.86 14.72 -8.74
CA GLY A 101 10.27 15.90 -9.36
C GLY A 101 9.73 15.68 -10.78
N ASP A 102 9.22 16.74 -11.42
CA ASP A 102 8.65 16.67 -12.78
C ASP A 102 9.69 16.19 -13.81
N GLU A 103 10.97 16.51 -13.60
CA GLU A 103 12.06 16.10 -14.47
C GLU A 103 12.35 14.58 -14.37
N GLY A 104 12.38 14.02 -13.16
CA GLY A 104 12.62 12.60 -12.94
C GLY A 104 11.46 11.71 -13.44
N LEU A 105 10.24 12.25 -13.50
CA LEU A 105 9.10 11.55 -14.12
C LEU A 105 9.32 11.26 -15.60
N GLY A 106 10.11 12.08 -16.30
CA GLY A 106 10.39 11.93 -17.74
C GLY A 106 11.65 11.14 -18.06
N LYS A 107 12.35 10.60 -17.05
CA LYS A 107 13.63 9.89 -17.21
C LYS A 107 13.49 8.41 -16.88
N ASP A 108 14.41 7.63 -17.43
CA ASP A 108 14.54 6.22 -17.06
C ASP A 108 14.98 6.10 -15.60
N VAL A 109 14.32 5.20 -14.88
CA VAL A 109 14.64 4.83 -13.51
C VAL A 109 15.06 3.37 -13.47
N ALA A 110 16.12 3.09 -12.71
CA ALA A 110 16.62 1.73 -12.55
C ALA A 110 15.51 0.80 -12.05
N SER A 111 15.32 -0.32 -12.77
CA SER A 111 14.38 -1.37 -12.37
C SER A 111 14.87 -2.12 -11.14
N ARG A 112 13.92 -2.53 -10.30
CA ARG A 112 14.19 -3.27 -9.05
C ARG A 112 14.16 -4.80 -9.21
N GLY A 113 13.98 -5.34 -10.42
CA GLY A 113 13.90 -6.80 -10.55
C GLY A 113 13.78 -7.36 -11.97
N ASP A 114 13.28 -6.58 -12.93
CA ASP A 114 12.78 -7.15 -14.19
C ASP A 114 13.70 -6.89 -15.39
N GLY A 115 14.83 -6.21 -15.18
CA GLY A 115 15.82 -5.90 -16.22
C GLY A 115 15.37 -4.86 -17.27
N ASP A 116 14.08 -4.51 -17.31
CA ASP A 116 13.55 -3.43 -18.15
C ASP A 116 13.71 -2.07 -17.46
N GLU A 117 14.40 -1.14 -18.12
CA GLU A 117 14.38 0.28 -17.76
C GLU A 117 12.95 0.80 -17.94
N SER A 118 12.40 1.42 -16.89
CA SER A 118 11.06 2.03 -16.95
C SER A 118 11.20 3.54 -16.80
N ILE A 119 10.33 4.30 -17.45
CA ILE A 119 10.25 5.75 -17.24
C ILE A 119 9.64 6.00 -15.84
N GLY A 120 10.14 7.01 -15.11
CA GLY A 120 9.69 7.32 -13.75
C GLY A 120 8.18 7.46 -13.62
N LEU A 121 7.51 8.06 -14.62
CA LEU A 121 6.07 8.15 -14.70
C LEU A 121 5.37 6.78 -14.83
N ASP A 122 5.90 5.87 -15.65
CA ASP A 122 5.31 4.54 -15.84
C ASP A 122 5.38 3.71 -14.56
N ARG A 123 6.55 3.74 -13.89
CA ARG A 123 6.72 3.13 -12.57
C ARG A 123 5.72 3.67 -11.56
N LEU A 124 5.52 4.98 -11.51
CA LEU A 124 4.55 5.61 -10.60
C LEU A 124 3.11 5.27 -10.92
N ALA A 125 2.75 5.24 -12.21
CA ALA A 125 1.43 4.84 -12.65
C ALA A 125 1.16 3.37 -12.31
N TYR A 126 2.14 2.49 -12.49
CA TYR A 126 2.05 1.10 -12.07
C TYR A 126 1.84 0.99 -10.57
N ALA A 127 2.68 1.64 -9.77
CA ALA A 127 2.58 1.65 -8.31
C ALA A 127 1.21 2.11 -7.81
N LEU A 128 0.68 3.20 -8.39
CA LEU A 128 -0.64 3.72 -8.05
C LEU A 128 -1.75 2.73 -8.39
N ARG A 129 -1.73 2.14 -9.60
CA ARG A 129 -2.73 1.13 -9.99
C ARG A 129 -2.67 -0.09 -9.07
N HIS A 130 -1.48 -0.50 -8.68
CA HIS A 130 -1.28 -1.66 -7.80
C HIS A 130 -1.83 -1.38 -6.39
N LEU A 131 -1.54 -0.19 -5.84
CA LEU A 131 -2.12 0.31 -4.60
C LEU A 131 -3.66 0.33 -4.66
N GLN A 132 -4.22 0.88 -5.73
CA GLN A 132 -5.67 0.97 -5.93
C GLN A 132 -6.33 -0.40 -6.09
N HIS A 133 -5.69 -1.31 -6.83
CA HIS A 133 -6.17 -2.68 -7.03
C HIS A 133 -6.35 -3.41 -5.69
N HIS A 134 -5.30 -3.46 -4.88
CA HIS A 134 -5.37 -4.14 -3.59
C HIS A 134 -6.20 -3.37 -2.55
N THR A 135 -6.28 -2.04 -2.63
CA THR A 135 -7.26 -1.27 -1.84
C THR A 135 -8.70 -1.69 -2.17
N GLY A 136 -8.98 -1.98 -3.44
CA GLY A 136 -10.26 -2.56 -3.88
C GLY A 136 -10.52 -3.94 -3.28
N GLU A 137 -9.50 -4.77 -3.11
CA GLU A 137 -9.63 -6.07 -2.41
C GLU A 137 -9.93 -5.90 -0.93
N VAL A 138 -9.27 -4.95 -0.24
CA VAL A 138 -9.61 -4.58 1.14
C VAL A 138 -11.07 -4.13 1.24
N CYS A 139 -11.54 -3.31 0.30
CA CYS A 139 -12.94 -2.91 0.24
C CYS A 139 -13.89 -4.09 -0.04
N ALA A 140 -13.44 -5.12 -0.78
CA ALA A 140 -14.21 -6.34 -0.97
C ALA A 140 -14.34 -7.13 0.33
N TYR A 141 -13.29 -7.19 1.17
CA TYR A 141 -13.38 -7.77 2.51
C TYR A 141 -14.35 -7.02 3.42
N GLN A 142 -14.41 -5.69 3.34
CA GLN A 142 -15.44 -4.93 4.08
C GLN A 142 -16.84 -5.46 3.76
N LYS A 143 -17.17 -5.64 2.48
CA LYS A 143 -18.47 -6.19 2.05
C LYS A 143 -18.70 -7.61 2.57
N GLN A 144 -17.68 -8.47 2.53
CA GLN A 144 -17.78 -9.85 3.05
C GLN A 144 -18.06 -9.86 4.56
N CYS A 145 -17.54 -8.89 5.29
CA CYS A 145 -17.79 -8.69 6.72
C CYS A 145 -19.11 -7.96 7.03
N GLY A 146 -19.93 -7.64 6.02
CA GLY A 146 -21.19 -6.89 6.19
C GLY A 146 -21.00 -5.40 6.48
N LEU A 147 -19.84 -4.84 6.15
CA LEU A 147 -19.51 -3.41 6.30
C LEU A 147 -19.74 -2.67 4.97
N GLU A 148 -20.01 -1.37 5.09
CA GLU A 148 -19.99 -0.47 3.92
C GLU A 148 -18.54 -0.26 3.45
N PRO A 149 -18.28 -0.30 2.13
CA PRO A 149 -16.96 0.00 1.59
C PRO A 149 -16.49 1.41 1.95
N ALA A 150 -15.18 1.59 2.05
CA ALA A 150 -14.59 2.90 2.24
C ALA A 150 -15.04 3.89 1.14
N PRO A 151 -15.38 5.14 1.52
CA PRO A 151 -15.85 6.13 0.56
C PRO A 151 -14.73 6.55 -0.38
N TRP A 152 -15.07 6.74 -1.65
CA TRP A 152 -14.17 7.33 -2.63
C TRP A 152 -13.74 8.75 -2.21
N LYS A 153 -12.49 9.11 -2.52
CA LYS A 153 -11.86 10.39 -2.19
C LYS A 153 -11.39 11.12 -3.44
#